data_AF-A0A9D7F805-F1
#
_entry.id   AF-A0A9D7F805-F1
#
_cell.length_a   1.000
_cell.length_b   1.000
_cell.length_c   1.000
_cell.angle_alpha   90.00
_cell.angle_beta   90.00
_cell.angle_gamma   90.00
#
_symmetry.space_group_name_H-M   'P 1'
#
loop_
_entity.id
_entity.type
_entity.pdbx_description
1 polymer ?
#
loop_
_entity_poly.entity_id
_entity_poly.type
_entity_poly.pdbx_seq_one_letter_code
_entity_poly.pdbx_strand_id
1 'polypeptide(L)'
;MFDFGLIDGIIKEPVGGAHSAPEEMAKILKRQIKKAIAELQEIPVEERITQRINKYAAMGVYDRVPLEVTNEKSIFEDDPESEEDLSN
;
A
#
# COMPACT_ATOMS: atom_id res chain seq x y z
N MET A 1 -6.32 -9.12 10.61
CA MET A 1 -5.85 -9.05 9.21
C MET A 1 -6.98 -9.37 8.25
N PHE A 2 -7.62 -10.54 8.37
CA PHE A 2 -8.81 -10.90 7.59
C PHE A 2 -9.98 -9.93 7.82
N ASP A 3 -10.34 -9.68 9.07
CA ASP A 3 -11.47 -8.76 9.40
C ASP A 3 -11.23 -7.30 9.01
N PHE A 4 -9.97 -6.93 8.76
CA PHE A 4 -9.58 -5.60 8.27
C PHE A 4 -9.50 -5.54 6.73
N GLY A 5 -9.89 -6.61 6.02
CA GLY A 5 -9.87 -6.67 4.56
C GLY A 5 -8.47 -6.72 3.94
N LEU A 6 -7.42 -6.96 4.74
CA LEU A 6 -6.03 -6.99 4.26
C LEU A 6 -5.69 -8.29 3.52
N ILE A 7 -6.40 -9.39 3.84
CA ILE A 7 -6.27 -10.68 3.16
C ILE A 7 -7.62 -11.26 2.79
N ASP A 8 -7.61 -12.04 1.71
CA ASP A 8 -8.80 -12.63 1.11
C ASP A 8 -9.24 -13.93 1.81
N GLY A 9 -8.41 -14.51 2.67
CA GLY A 9 -8.75 -15.75 3.36
C GLY A 9 -7.68 -16.25 4.31
N ILE A 10 -8.07 -17.22 5.15
CA ILE A 10 -7.20 -17.92 6.08
C ILE A 10 -7.16 -19.40 5.68
N ILE A 11 -5.96 -19.92 5.40
CA ILE A 11 -5.76 -21.32 5.06
C ILE A 11 -5.50 -22.10 6.36
N LYS A 12 -6.31 -23.12 6.63
CA LYS A 12 -6.12 -24.00 7.79
C LYS A 12 -4.89 -24.89 7.60
N GLU A 13 -4.09 -24.99 8.65
CA GLU A 13 -2.94 -25.90 8.69
C GLU A 13 -3.36 -27.36 8.92
N PRO A 14 -2.54 -28.34 8.48
CA PRO A 14 -2.68 -29.74 8.84
C PRO A 14 -2.58 -29.98 10.36
N VAL A 15 -3.02 -31.15 10.80
CA VAL A 15 -2.89 -31.58 12.20
C VAL A 15 -1.41 -31.64 12.59
N GLY A 16 -1.03 -30.99 13.70
CA GLY A 16 0.37 -30.84 14.11
C GLY A 16 1.09 -29.65 13.46
N GLY A 17 0.41 -28.85 12.65
CA GLY A 17 0.93 -27.65 12.02
C GLY A 17 1.63 -27.89 10.68
N ALA A 18 1.86 -26.81 9.93
CA ALA A 18 2.43 -26.87 8.58
C ALA A 18 3.82 -27.54 8.51
N HIS A 19 4.62 -27.40 9.56
CA HIS A 19 5.96 -27.99 9.65
C HIS A 19 5.93 -29.51 9.86
N SER A 20 4.88 -30.05 10.49
CA SER A 20 4.75 -31.48 10.78
C SER A 20 4.27 -32.29 9.57
N ALA A 21 3.54 -31.66 8.64
CA ALA A 21 3.02 -32.29 7.42
C ALA A 21 3.21 -31.38 6.19
N PRO A 22 4.46 -31.14 5.75
CA PRO A 22 4.76 -30.19 4.67
C PRO A 22 4.15 -30.59 3.32
N GLU A 23 4.10 -31.89 3.01
CA GLU A 23 3.48 -32.38 1.77
C GLU A 23 1.97 -32.11 1.73
N GLU A 24 1.29 -32.29 2.86
CA GLU A 24 -0.13 -32.02 2.97
C GLU A 24 -0.40 -30.52 2.85
N MET A 25 0.39 -29.70 3.55
CA MET A 25 0.32 -28.24 3.45
C MET A 25 0.55 -27.77 2.01
N ALA A 26 1.53 -28.33 1.29
CA ALA A 26 1.78 -28.01 -0.10
C ALA A 26 0.58 -28.34 -1.01
N LYS A 27 -0.10 -29.47 -0.77
CA LYS A 27 -1.33 -29.84 -1.51
C LYS A 27 -2.47 -28.86 -1.24
N ILE A 28 -2.68 -28.48 0.02
CA ILE A 28 -3.69 -27.50 0.41
C ILE A 28 -3.40 -26.14 -0.25
N LEU A 29 -2.17 -25.65 -0.14
CA LEU A 29 -1.75 -24.38 -0.71
C LEU A 29 -1.90 -24.37 -2.24
N LYS A 30 -1.44 -25.43 -2.92
CA LYS A 30 -1.58 -25.58 -4.37
C LYS A 30 -3.03 -25.48 -4.82
N ARG A 31 -3.96 -26.11 -4.09
CA ARG A 31 -5.39 -26.03 -4.38
C ARG A 31 -5.92 -24.61 -4.23
N GLN A 32 -5.54 -23.90 -3.16
CA GLN A 32 -5.99 -22.52 -2.93
C GLN A 32 -5.44 -21.55 -3.98
N ILE A 33 -4.15 -21.64 -4.33
CA ILE A 33 -3.55 -20.81 -5.37
C ILE A 33 -4.23 -21.03 -6.72
N LYS A 34 -4.47 -22.30 -7.10
CA LYS A 34 -5.17 -22.61 -8.37
C LYS A 34 -6.58 -22.04 -8.39
N LYS A 35 -7.31 -22.15 -7.29
CA LYS A 35 -8.66 -21.59 -7.15
C LYS A 35 -8.62 -20.07 -7.34
N ALA A 36 -7.75 -19.37 -6.62
CA ALA A 36 -7.62 -17.91 -6.72
C ALA A 36 -7.24 -17.45 -8.14
N ILE A 37 -6.32 -18.17 -8.81
CA ILE A 37 -5.95 -17.85 -10.19
C ILE A 37 -7.13 -18.03 -11.15
N ALA A 38 -7.89 -19.12 -11.01
CA ALA A 38 -9.06 -19.37 -11.86
C ALA A 38 -10.11 -18.26 -11.69
N GLU A 39 -10.44 -17.90 -10.45
CA GLU A 39 -11.37 -16.80 -10.14
C GLU A 39 -10.90 -15.47 -10.75
N LEU A 40 -9.60 -15.15 -10.65
CA LEU A 40 -9.05 -13.91 -11.21
C LEU A 40 -8.97 -13.90 -12.75
N GLN A 41 -8.83 -15.08 -13.37
CA GLN A 41 -8.76 -15.22 -14.83
C GLN A 41 -10.10 -14.95 -15.51
N GLU A 42 -11.22 -15.21 -14.82
CA GLU A 42 -12.57 -14.93 -15.33
C GLU A 42 -12.87 -13.42 -15.37
N ILE A 43 -12.15 -12.61 -14.61
CA ILE A 43 -12.32 -11.15 -14.54
C ILE A 43 -11.61 -10.50 -15.74
N PRO A 44 -12.29 -9.62 -16.52
CA PRO A 44 -11.67 -8.83 -17.58
C PRO A 44 -10.45 -8.03 -17.08
N VAL A 45 -9.47 -7.82 -17.94
CA VAL A 45 -8.19 -7.19 -17.56
C VAL A 45 -8.39 -5.81 -16.93
N GLU A 46 -9.17 -4.93 -17.58
CA GLU A 46 -9.42 -3.57 -17.10
C GLU A 46 -10.16 -3.55 -15.76
N GLU A 47 -11.11 -4.45 -15.60
CA GLU A 47 -11.86 -4.58 -14.35
C GLU A 47 -10.94 -5.08 -13.22
N ARG A 48 -10.10 -6.08 -13.49
CA ARG A 48 -9.14 -6.62 -12.52
C ARG A 48 -8.14 -5.57 -12.06
N ILE A 49 -7.69 -4.68 -12.96
CA ILE A 49 -6.82 -3.55 -12.63
C ILE A 49 -7.56 -2.57 -11.71
N THR A 50 -8.79 -2.20 -12.07
CA THR A 50 -9.61 -1.29 -11.27
C THR A 50 -9.88 -1.84 -9.87
N GLN A 51 -10.25 -3.12 -9.77
CA GLN A 51 -10.46 -3.81 -8.49
C GLN A 51 -9.19 -3.80 -7.62
N ARG A 52 -8.01 -4.01 -8.21
CA ARG A 52 -6.73 -3.96 -7.50
C ARG A 52 -6.46 -2.58 -6.91
N ILE A 53 -6.64 -1.52 -7.71
CA ILE A 53 -6.44 -0.13 -7.26
C ILE A 53 -7.36 0.16 -6.08
N ASN A 54 -8.65 -0.15 -6.23
CA ASN A 54 -9.65 0.08 -5.18
C ASN A 54 -9.34 -0.68 -3.89
N LYS A 55 -8.92 -1.95 -4.00
CA LYS A 55 -8.52 -2.77 -2.84
C LYS A 55 -7.44 -2.09 -2.02
N TYR A 56 -6.36 -1.62 -2.65
CA TYR A 56 -5.26 -0.98 -1.92
C TYR A 56 -5.58 0.45 -1.48
N ALA A 57 -6.36 1.21 -2.25
CA ALA A 57 -6.77 2.57 -1.88
C ALA A 57 -7.67 2.59 -0.63
N ALA A 58 -8.43 1.52 -0.40
CA ALA A 58 -9.27 1.38 0.79
C ALA A 58 -8.49 0.92 2.04
N MET A 59 -7.20 0.58 1.92
CA MET A 59 -6.39 0.13 3.05
C MET A 59 -5.75 1.29 3.79
N GLY A 60 -5.90 1.30 5.11
CA GLY A 60 -5.32 2.30 6.00
C GLY A 60 -6.32 3.36 6.41
N VAL A 61 -6.32 3.69 7.71
CA VAL A 61 -7.12 4.76 8.29
C VAL A 61 -6.15 5.76 8.87
N TYR A 62 -6.30 7.02 8.49
CA TYR A 62 -5.46 8.12 8.96
C TYR A 62 -6.31 9.37 9.15
N ASP A 63 -5.97 10.13 10.18
CA ASP A 63 -6.52 11.46 10.36
C ASP A 63 -5.77 12.44 9.46
N ARG A 64 -6.50 13.34 8.83
CA ARG A 64 -5.88 14.45 8.10
C ARG A 64 -5.51 15.54 9.08
N VAL A 65 -4.22 15.85 9.17
CA VAL A 65 -3.79 17.04 9.88
C VAL A 65 -4.05 18.25 8.96
N PRO A 66 -4.73 19.30 9.43
CA PRO A 66 -4.88 20.53 8.67
C PRO A 66 -3.48 21.10 8.37
N LEU A 67 -3.22 21.46 7.12
CA LEU A 67 -2.03 22.25 6.82
C LEU A 67 -2.26 23.65 7.38
N GLU A 68 -1.47 24.04 8.38
CA GLU A 68 -1.37 25.45 8.73
C GLU A 68 -0.73 26.17 7.56
N VAL A 69 -1.51 27.02 6.88
CA VAL A 69 -0.98 27.93 5.87
C VAL A 69 -0.24 29.02 6.65
N THR A 70 1.06 28.82 6.90
CA THR A 70 1.91 29.94 7.28
C THR A 70 1.98 30.85 6.06
N ASN A 71 1.52 32.09 6.24
CA ASN A 71 1.53 33.11 5.20
C ASN A 71 2.97 33.62 5.04
N GLU A 72 3.86 32.75 4.56
CA GLU A 72 5.26 33.08 4.29
C GLU A 72 5.36 33.74 2.92
N LYS A 73 4.88 34.97 2.87
CA LYS A 73 5.18 35.91 1.79
C LYS A 73 6.26 36.91 2.23
N SER A 74 7.28 36.47 2.99
CA SER A 74 8.28 37.39 3.55
C SER A 74 9.70 36.82 3.76
N ILE A 75 10.12 35.75 3.08
CA ILE A 75 11.49 35.20 3.26
C ILE A 75 12.46 35.60 2.12
N PHE A 76 12.01 36.28 1.06
CA PHE A 76 12.88 36.67 -0.06
C PHE A 76 12.68 38.10 -0.57
N GLU A 77 12.38 39.05 0.30
CA GLU A 77 12.48 40.48 -0.01
C GLU A 77 13.05 41.18 1.24
N ASP A 78 14.38 41.23 1.32
CA ASP A 78 15.18 42.26 2.02
C ASP A 78 16.65 41.83 1.99
N ASP A 79 17.30 41.97 0.83
CA ASP A 79 18.76 42.16 0.79
C ASP A 79 19.08 43.41 -0.05
N PRO A 80 18.91 44.61 0.54
CA PRO A 80 19.46 45.83 -0.02
C PRO A 80 20.86 46.08 0.57
N GLU A 81 21.81 46.40 -0.29
CA GLU A 81 23.18 46.88 -0.01
C GLU A 81 24.30 45.84 0.17
N SER A 82 24.90 45.45 -0.96
CA SER A 82 26.36 45.45 -1.07
C SER A 82 26.82 45.83 -2.49
N GLU A 83 26.44 47.01 -2.96
CA GLU A 83 27.21 47.76 -3.97
C GLU A 83 27.87 48.95 -3.27
N GLU A 84 29.13 48.77 -2.86
CA GLU A 84 30.18 49.75 -2.48
C GLU A 84 31.17 48.92 -1.64
N ASP A 85 32.28 48.43 -2.19
CA ASP A 85 33.52 49.21 -2.29
C ASP A 85 34.44 48.69 -3.41
N LEU A 86 34.50 49.43 -4.51
CA LEU A 86 35.68 49.52 -5.37
C LEU A 86 36.51 50.74 -4.91
N SER A 87 37.28 50.59 -3.82
CA SER A 87 38.45 51.43 -3.55
C SER A 87 39.29 50.91 -2.38
N ASN A 88 40.24 50.00 -2.65
CA ASN A 88 41.69 50.20 -2.47
C ASN A 88 42.48 48.98 -2.98
#